data_AF-A0A9D9R0C1-F1
#
_entry.id   AF-A0A9D9R0C1-F1
#
_cell.length_a   1.000
_cell.length_b   1.000
_cell.length_c   1.000
_cell.angle_alpha   90.00
_cell.angle_beta   90.00
_cell.angle_gamma   90.00
#
_symmetry.space_group_name_H-M   'P 1'
#
loop_
_entity.id
_entity.type
_entity.pdbx_description
1 polymer ?
#
loop_
_entity_poly.entity_id
_entity_poly.type
_entity_poly.pdbx_seq_one_letter_code
_entity_poly.pdbx_strand_id
1 'polypeptide(L)'
;MFKLNIFLVLVLIACALGIVTSQHTARKLFMALENEKEIERKLDVEWGRLQLEQSTLIMHGRIEHIAREHLNMMVPAASSIQIVSIGAAENRSNPED
;
A
#
# COMPACT_ATOMS: atom_id res chain seq x y z
N MET A 1 -21.75 62.26 -16.68
CA MET A 1 -20.62 61.51 -16.09
C MET A 1 -21.06 60.64 -14.91
N PHE A 2 -21.81 61.15 -13.93
CA PHE A 2 -22.25 60.38 -12.74
C PHE A 2 -23.03 59.09 -13.05
N LYS A 3 -23.88 59.10 -14.09
CA LYS A 3 -24.66 57.92 -14.52
C LYS A 3 -23.79 56.71 -14.92
N LEU A 4 -22.67 56.96 -15.59
CA LEU A 4 -21.74 55.91 -16.02
C LEU A 4 -21.04 55.28 -14.81
N ASN A 5 -20.66 56.11 -13.82
CA ASN A 5 -20.00 55.65 -12.62
C ASN A 5 -20.93 54.77 -11.76
N ILE A 6 -22.20 55.17 -11.60
CA ILE A 6 -23.22 54.35 -10.93
C ILE A 6 -23.41 53.00 -11.64
N PHE A 7 -23.47 53.01 -12.97
CA PHE A 7 -23.61 51.77 -13.75
C PHE A 7 -22.41 50.83 -13.51
N LEU A 8 -21.19 51.37 -13.50
CA LEU A 8 -19.97 50.59 -13.28
C LEU A 8 -19.93 49.98 -11.87
N VAL A 9 -20.38 50.72 -10.84
CA VAL A 9 -20.48 50.22 -9.47
C VAL A 9 -21.50 49.08 -9.37
N LEU A 10 -22.64 49.20 -10.04
CA LEU A 10 -23.66 48.13 -10.10
C LEU A 10 -23.09 46.84 -10.72
N VAL A 11 -22.37 46.98 -11.83
CA VAL A 11 -21.70 45.84 -12.50
C VAL A 11 -20.64 45.21 -11.58
N LEU A 12 -19.85 46.03 -10.88
CA LEU A 12 -18.85 45.55 -9.92
C LEU A 12 -19.49 44.75 -8.79
N ILE A 13 -20.59 45.24 -8.21
CA ILE A 13 -21.33 44.55 -7.14
C ILE A 13 -21.87 43.21 -7.65
N ALA A 14 -22.45 43.18 -8.85
CA ALA A 14 -22.94 41.94 -9.45
C ALA A 14 -21.81 40.92 -9.66
N CYS A 15 -20.64 41.38 -10.11
CA CYS A 15 -19.46 40.53 -10.30
C CYS A 15 -18.94 39.98 -8.95
N ALA A 16 -18.88 40.84 -7.92
CA ALA A 16 -18.46 40.43 -6.57
C ALA A 16 -19.41 39.38 -5.97
N LEU A 17 -20.73 39.58 -6.10
CA LEU A 17 -21.73 38.60 -5.66
C LEU A 17 -21.61 37.29 -6.45
N GLY A 18 -21.38 37.35 -7.76
CA GLY A 18 -21.15 36.16 -8.59
C GLY A 18 -19.91 35.36 -8.18
N ILE A 19 -18.82 36.04 -7.84
CA ILE A 19 -17.61 35.38 -7.32
C ILE A 19 -17.87 34.69 -5.98
N VAL A 20 -18.59 35.36 -5.06
CA VAL A 20 -18.89 34.80 -3.74
C VAL A 20 -19.78 33.55 -3.86
N THR A 21 -20.79 33.58 -4.72
CA THR A 21 -21.67 32.41 -4.93
C THR A 21 -20.94 31.26 -5.62
N SER A 22 -20.06 31.56 -6.58
CA SER A 22 -19.20 30.56 -7.23
C SER A 22 -18.25 29.91 -6.23
N GLN A 23 -17.60 30.72 -5.38
CA GLN A 23 -16.70 30.22 -4.34
C GLN A 23 -17.42 29.35 -3.30
N HIS A 24 -18.66 29.72 -2.92
CA HIS A 24 -19.43 28.92 -1.99
C HIS A 24 -19.80 27.55 -2.58
N THR A 25 -20.22 27.52 -3.85
CA THR A 25 -20.54 26.29 -4.57
C THR A 25 -19.29 25.41 -4.73
N ALA A 26 -18.16 26.01 -5.09
CA ALA A 26 -16.88 25.32 -5.24
C ALA A 26 -16.44 24.67 -3.92
N ARG A 27 -16.54 25.39 -2.79
CA ARG A 27 -16.23 24.83 -1.46
C ARG A 27 -17.12 23.65 -1.10
N LYS A 28 -18.41 23.72 -1.40
CA LYS A 28 -19.34 22.62 -1.12
C LYS A 28 -19.01 21.37 -1.92
N LEU A 29 -18.69 21.52 -3.21
CA LEU A 29 -18.25 20.41 -4.06
C LEU A 29 -16.93 19.80 -3.56
N PHE A 30 -15.98 20.65 -3.15
CA PHE A 30 -14.71 20.20 -2.59
C PHE A 30 -14.89 19.40 -1.30
N MET A 31 -15.76 19.83 -0.40
CA MET A 31 -16.05 19.09 0.84
C MET A 31 -16.65 17.70 0.56
N ALA A 32 -17.54 17.60 -0.43
CA ALA A 32 -18.12 16.31 -0.82
C ALA A 32 -17.05 15.36 -1.38
N LEU A 33 -16.14 15.88 -2.21
CA LEU A 33 -15.01 15.10 -2.74
C LEU A 33 -14.05 14.63 -1.63
N GLU A 34 -13.76 15.51 -0.66
CA GLU A 34 -12.83 15.19 0.42
C GLU A 34 -13.39 14.09 1.34
N ASN A 35 -14.71 14.06 1.57
CA ASN A 35 -15.35 13.01 2.36
C ASN A 35 -15.19 11.61 1.72
N GLU A 36 -15.39 11.50 0.41
CA GLU A 36 -15.20 10.22 -0.29
C GLU A 36 -13.73 9.77 -0.25
N LYS A 37 -12.80 10.70 -0.41
CA LYS A 37 -11.36 10.44 -0.29
C LYS A 37 -10.95 9.99 1.11
N GLU A 38 -11.60 10.49 2.16
CA GLU A 38 -11.34 10.00 3.52
C GLU A 38 -11.75 8.54 3.68
N ILE A 39 -12.86 8.13 3.07
CA ILE A 39 -13.33 6.74 3.10
C ILE A 39 -12.34 5.84 2.35
N GLU A 40 -11.93 6.26 1.14
CA GLU A 40 -10.91 5.55 0.35
C GLU A 40 -9.62 5.36 1.16
N ARG A 41 -9.12 6.42 1.79
CA ARG A 41 -7.90 6.38 2.61
C ARG A 41 -8.03 5.43 3.80
N LYS A 42 -9.19 5.39 4.46
CA LYS A 42 -9.44 4.45 5.57
C LYS A 42 -9.37 3.00 5.09
N LEU A 43 -9.97 2.72 3.93
CA LEU A 43 -10.00 1.38 3.37
C LEU A 43 -8.61 0.89 2.95
N ASP A 44 -7.80 1.78 2.38
CA ASP A 44 -6.41 1.48 2.00
C ASP A 44 -5.53 1.12 3.23
N VAL A 45 -5.71 1.86 4.34
CA VAL A 45 -5.01 1.55 5.59
C VAL A 45 -5.46 0.20 6.16
N GLU A 46 -6.76 -0.08 6.15
CA GLU A 46 -7.30 -1.38 6.61
C GLU A 46 -6.78 -2.53 5.74
N TRP A 47 -6.75 -2.35 4.42
CA TRP A 47 -6.19 -3.31 3.49
C TRP A 47 -4.70 -3.56 3.75
N GLY A 48 -3.91 -2.51 3.92
CA GLY A 48 -2.48 -2.61 4.26
C GLY A 48 -2.27 -3.38 5.57
N ARG A 49 -3.10 -3.13 6.59
CA ARG A 49 -3.08 -3.88 7.84
C ARG A 49 -3.41 -5.35 7.62
N LEU A 50 -4.47 -5.67 6.87
CA LEU A 50 -4.87 -7.04 6.58
C LEU A 50 -3.78 -7.79 5.80
N GLN A 51 -3.07 -7.10 4.92
CA GLN A 51 -1.97 -7.67 4.13
C GLN A 51 -0.73 -7.95 4.99
N LEU A 52 -0.45 -7.12 5.99
CA LEU A 52 0.58 -7.37 7.01
C LEU A 52 0.21 -8.57 7.90
N GLU A 53 -1.05 -8.65 8.32
CA GLU A 53 -1.58 -9.80 9.07
C GLU A 53 -1.46 -11.11 8.26
N GLN A 54 -1.80 -11.09 6.96
CA GLN A 54 -1.65 -12.25 6.07
C GLN A 54 -0.18 -12.64 5.82
N SER A 55 0.70 -11.66 5.61
CA SER A 55 2.13 -11.93 5.35
C SER A 55 2.79 -12.66 6.53
N THR A 56 2.32 -12.39 7.76
CA THR A 56 2.79 -13.07 8.98
C THR A 56 2.36 -14.54 9.04
N LEU A 57 1.16 -14.86 8.52
CA LEU A 57 0.59 -16.21 8.58
C LEU A 57 1.04 -17.11 7.42
N ILE A 58 1.32 -16.54 6.25
CA ILE A 58 1.61 -17.32 5.03
C ILE A 58 3.05 -17.84 4.99
N MET A 59 4.03 -17.17 5.61
CA MET A 59 5.44 -17.47 5.37
C MET A 59 6.09 -18.46 6.35
N HIS A 60 5.60 -18.64 7.57
CA HIS A 60 6.21 -19.57 8.55
C HIS A 60 5.24 -20.63 9.07
N GLY A 61 4.05 -20.25 9.53
CA GLY A 61 3.17 -21.20 10.22
C GLY A 61 2.65 -22.34 9.34
N ARG A 62 2.24 -22.06 8.11
CA ARG A 62 1.58 -23.06 7.25
C ARG A 62 2.55 -24.07 6.66
N ILE A 63 3.77 -23.65 6.31
CA ILE A 63 4.81 -24.54 5.77
C ILE A 63 5.35 -25.44 6.88
N GLU A 64 5.58 -24.88 8.07
CA GLU A 64 6.07 -25.64 9.22
C GLU A 64 5.04 -26.66 9.72
N HIS A 65 3.76 -26.31 9.74
CA HIS A 65 2.70 -27.24 10.14
C HIS A 65 2.56 -28.40 9.15
N ILE A 66 2.58 -28.14 7.84
CA ILE A 66 2.53 -29.18 6.81
C ILE A 66 3.79 -30.05 6.86
N ALA A 67 4.98 -29.47 7.05
CA ALA A 67 6.23 -30.22 7.16
C ALA A 67 6.24 -31.13 8.40
N ARG A 68 5.68 -30.66 9.52
CA ARG A 68 5.65 -31.41 10.78
C ARG A 68 4.58 -32.52 10.78
N GLU A 69 3.38 -32.24 10.28
CA GLU A 69 2.27 -33.20 10.30
C GLU A 69 2.30 -34.20 9.13
N HIS A 70 2.51 -33.73 7.89
CA HIS A 70 2.44 -34.61 6.72
C HIS A 70 3.78 -35.26 6.37
N LEU A 71 4.89 -34.61 6.71
CA LEU A 71 6.23 -35.09 6.40
C LEU A 71 7.01 -35.57 7.64
N ASN A 72 6.41 -35.52 8.84
CA ASN A 72 7.07 -35.88 10.12
C ASN A 72 8.45 -35.20 10.30
N MET A 73 8.65 -34.01 9.72
CA MET A 73 9.93 -33.31 9.82
C MET A 73 10.09 -32.72 11.22
N MET A 74 11.18 -33.07 11.87
CA MET A 74 11.63 -32.47 13.14
C MET A 74 12.83 -31.57 12.86
N VAL A 75 12.89 -30.41 13.52
CA VAL A 75 14.04 -29.50 13.41
C VAL A 75 15.28 -30.22 13.94
N PRO A 76 16.31 -30.47 13.11
CA PRO A 76 17.49 -31.23 13.52
C PRO A 76 18.27 -30.47 14.59
N ALA A 77 18.78 -31.18 15.59
CA ALA A 77 19.67 -30.62 16.60
C ALA A 77 20.97 -30.12 15.95
N ALA A 78 21.59 -29.08 16.50
CA ALA A 78 22.81 -28.48 15.94
C ALA A 78 23.98 -29.48 15.74
N SER A 79 23.94 -30.63 16.41
CA SER A 79 24.90 -31.73 16.29
C SER A 79 24.72 -32.64 15.06
N SER A 80 23.61 -32.56 14.33
CA SER A 80 23.32 -33.42 13.16
C SER A 80 23.34 -32.69 11.82
N ILE A 81 23.85 -31.46 11.78
CA ILE A 81 23.99 -30.67 10.55
C ILE A 81 25.33 -31.04 9.89
N GLN A 82 25.28 -31.81 8.80
CA GLN A 82 26.45 -32.13 8.00
C GLN A 82 26.48 -31.26 6.74
N ILE A 83 27.38 -30.28 6.71
CA ILE A 83 27.59 -29.40 5.56
C ILE A 83 28.43 -30.18 4.54
N VAL A 84 27.80 -30.69 3.49
CA VAL A 84 28.51 -31.32 2.38
C VAL A 84 28.92 -30.23 1.40
N SER A 85 30.18 -29.80 1.45
CA SER A 85 30.78 -28.99 0.40
C SER A 85 30.95 -29.84 -0.86
N ILE A 86 30.19 -29.53 -1.91
CA ILE A 86 30.46 -29.99 -3.28
C ILE A 86 31.86 -29.47 -3.65
N GLY A 87 32.83 -30.38 -3.62
CA GLY A 87 34.25 -30.10 -3.80
C GLY A 87 35.11 -31.37 -3.70
N ALA A 88 34.58 -32.45 -3.11
CA ALA A 88 35.27 -33.74 -3.03
C ALA A 88 34.93 -34.73 -4.17
N ALA A 89 34.02 -34.37 -5.10
CA ALA A 89 33.62 -35.24 -6.20
C ALA A 89 34.48 -35.07 -7.48
N GLU A 90 35.31 -34.02 -7.57
CA GLU A 90 36.14 -33.75 -8.76
C GLU A 90 37.49 -34.50 -8.75
N ASN A 91 37.97 -34.98 -7.59
CA ASN A 91 39.28 -35.65 -7.49
C ASN A 91 39.24 -37.18 -7.62
N ARG A 92 38.17 -37.76 -8.19
CA ARG A 92 38.05 -39.22 -8.41
C ARG A 92 37.86 -39.62 -9.87
N SER A 93 37.80 -38.66 -10.79
CA SER A 93 37.62 -38.91 -12.23
C SER A 93 38.89 -38.72 -13.06
N ASN A 94 40.08 -38.85 -12.47
CA ASN A 94 41.31 -39.04 -13.25
C ASN A 94 41.99 -40.37 -12.93
N PRO A 95 41.49 -41.49 -13.45
CA PRO A 95 42.31 -42.67 -13.71
C PRO A 95 42.71 -42.63 -15.18
N GLU A 96 43.89 -42.14 -15.53
CA GLU A 96 44.63 -42.58 -16.73
C GLU A 96 46.00 -41.87 -16.79
N ASP A 97 47.03 -42.73 -16.84
CA ASP A 97 48.49 -42.58 -17.08
C ASP A 97 49.42 -41.96 -16.01
#